data_AF-L0E0X4-F1
#
_entry.id   AF-L0E0X4-F1
#
_cell.length_a   1.000
_cell.length_b   1.000
_cell.length_c   1.000
_cell.angle_alpha   90.00
_cell.angle_beta   90.00
_cell.angle_gamma   90.00
#
_symmetry.space_group_name_H-M   'P 1'
#
loop_
_entity.id
_entity.type
_entity.pdbx_description
1 polymer ?
#
loop_
_entity_poly.entity_id
_entity_poly.type
_entity_poly.pdbx_seq_one_letter_code
_entity_poly.pdbx_strand_id
1 'polypeptide(L)'
;MLPIRRFLQTMDVVRREGEHLDYSRGRVFGQPVDAQWVRKLEAAPELAERLEAFVSRFGRMQDTIADKLLPRWLQALAERPGSQIENLNRAERLGVIESVER
;
A
#
# COMPACT_ATOMS: atom_id res chain seq x y z
N MET A 1 -24.77 6.44 -1.65
CA MET A 1 -23.90 5.89 -2.72
C MET A 1 -23.81 4.39 -2.53
N LEU A 2 -24.04 3.59 -3.57
CA LEU A 2 -23.97 2.11 -3.48
C LEU A 2 -22.57 1.67 -3.02
N PRO A 3 -22.43 0.63 -2.17
CA PRO A 3 -21.14 0.11 -1.70
C PRO A 3 -20.14 -0.15 -2.83
N ILE A 4 -20.60 -0.73 -3.94
CA ILE A 4 -19.79 -0.99 -5.14
C ILE A 4 -19.17 0.29 -5.72
N ARG A 5 -19.90 1.42 -5.75
CA ARG A 5 -19.36 2.69 -6.27
C ARG A 5 -18.26 3.23 -5.37
N ARG A 6 -18.46 3.14 -4.03
CA ARG A 6 -17.43 3.54 -3.05
C ARG A 6 -16.17 2.69 -3.22
N PHE A 7 -16.33 1.38 -3.38
CA PHE A 7 -15.23 0.46 -3.61
C PHE A 7 -14.44 0.83 -4.86
N LEU A 8 -15.09 0.95 -6.02
CA LEU A 8 -14.44 1.29 -7.29
C LEU A 8 -13.67 2.62 -7.22
N GLN A 9 -14.27 3.66 -6.63
CA GLN A 9 -13.57 4.95 -6.44
C GLN A 9 -12.32 4.82 -5.56
N THR A 10 -12.37 3.95 -4.55
CA THR A 10 -11.21 3.71 -3.66
C THR A 10 -10.13 2.94 -4.39
N MET A 11 -10.52 1.98 -5.22
CA MET A 11 -9.61 1.22 -6.08
C MET A 11 -8.87 2.16 -7.03
N ASP A 12 -9.54 3.15 -7.60
CA ASP A 12 -8.90 4.18 -8.45
C ASP A 12 -7.94 5.09 -7.66
N VAL A 13 -8.20 5.36 -6.38
CA VAL A 13 -7.27 6.08 -5.51
C VAL A 13 -6.02 5.23 -5.26
N VAL A 14 -6.20 3.98 -4.81
CA VAL A 14 -5.08 3.06 -4.51
C VAL A 14 -4.24 2.80 -5.77
N ARG A 15 -4.86 2.67 -6.94
CA ARG A 15 -4.14 2.53 -8.22
C ARG A 15 -3.19 3.70 -8.47
N ARG A 16 -3.66 4.95 -8.29
CA ARG A 16 -2.84 6.16 -8.46
C ARG A 16 -1.75 6.28 -7.40
N GLU A 17 -2.05 5.91 -6.16
CA GLU A 17 -1.04 5.82 -5.09
C GLU A 17 0.05 4.81 -5.46
N GLY A 18 -0.33 3.66 -6.03
CA GLY A 18 0.59 2.65 -6.56
C GLY A 18 1.49 3.18 -7.68
N GLU A 19 0.94 3.93 -8.63
CA GLU A 19 1.74 4.57 -9.71
C GLU A 19 2.80 5.53 -9.14
N HIS A 20 2.43 6.35 -8.16
CA HIS A 20 3.36 7.26 -7.49
C HIS A 20 4.39 6.52 -6.63
N LEU A 21 3.98 5.43 -5.99
CA LEU A 21 4.86 4.58 -5.20
C LEU A 21 5.90 3.90 -6.09
N ASP A 22 5.51 3.32 -7.23
CA ASP A 22 6.43 2.66 -8.15
C ASP A 22 7.45 3.64 -8.75
N TYR A 23 6.99 4.85 -9.12
CA TYR A 23 7.90 5.93 -9.52
C TYR A 23 8.96 6.22 -8.44
N SER A 24 8.54 6.30 -7.18
CA SER A 24 9.44 6.56 -6.05
C SER A 24 10.38 5.39 -5.79
N ARG A 25 9.86 4.16 -5.90
CA ARG A 25 10.61 2.92 -5.74
C ARG A 25 11.77 2.87 -6.72
N GLY A 26 11.53 3.17 -8.00
CA GLY A 26 12.58 3.23 -9.01
C GLY A 26 13.69 4.26 -8.72
N ARG A 27 13.34 5.37 -8.04
CA ARG A 27 14.28 6.44 -7.68
C ARG A 27 15.14 6.14 -6.46
N VAL A 28 14.69 5.24 -5.57
CA VAL A 28 15.39 4.84 -4.34
C VAL A 28 16.15 3.53 -4.55
N PHE A 29 15.51 2.56 -5.19
CA PHE A 29 15.97 1.17 -5.31
C PHE A 29 16.47 0.80 -6.71
N GLY A 30 16.77 1.80 -7.56
CA GLY A 30 17.44 1.58 -8.85
C GLY A 30 18.91 1.13 -8.72
N GLN A 31 19.42 1.07 -7.51
CA GLN A 31 20.75 0.58 -7.15
C GLN A 31 20.66 -0.38 -5.95
N PRO A 32 21.66 -1.26 -5.73
CA PRO A 32 21.67 -2.14 -4.57
C PRO A 32 21.56 -1.36 -3.26
N VAL A 33 20.68 -1.82 -2.37
CA VAL A 33 20.59 -1.32 -0.99
C VAL A 33 21.40 -2.24 -0.11
N ASP A 34 22.54 -1.74 0.35
CA ASP A 34 23.45 -2.42 1.26
C ASP A 34 23.80 -1.50 2.46
N ALA A 35 24.63 -2.02 3.37
CA ALA A 35 25.04 -1.24 4.54
C ALA A 35 25.82 0.04 4.18
N GLN A 36 26.53 0.07 3.04
CA GLN A 36 27.23 1.27 2.58
C GLN A 36 26.25 2.32 2.06
N TRP A 37 25.20 1.90 1.33
CA TRP A 37 24.10 2.75 0.89
C TRP A 37 23.43 3.44 2.08
N VAL A 38 23.12 2.68 3.14
CA VAL A 38 22.49 3.23 4.35
C VAL A 38 23.39 4.27 5.01
N ARG A 39 24.68 3.98 5.19
CA ARG A 39 25.64 4.95 5.76
C ARG A 39 25.77 6.24 4.94
N LYS A 40 25.57 6.17 3.62
CA LYS A 40 25.64 7.34 2.74
C LYS A 40 24.45 8.30 2.92
N LEU A 41 23.32 7.86 3.50
CA LEU A 41 22.13 8.70 3.67
C LEU A 41 22.43 9.97 4.48
N GLU A 42 23.26 9.87 5.52
CA GLU A 42 23.65 11.01 6.36
C GLU A 42 24.36 12.11 5.56
N ALA A 43 25.14 11.73 4.55
CA ALA A 43 25.92 12.63 3.69
C ALA A 43 25.25 12.91 2.34
N ALA A 44 24.05 12.38 2.09
CA ALA A 44 23.32 12.53 0.83
C ALA A 44 21.86 12.94 1.08
N PRO A 45 21.60 14.23 1.41
CA PRO A 45 20.26 14.73 1.74
C PRO A 45 19.21 14.41 0.68
N GLU A 46 19.56 14.54 -0.60
CA GLU A 46 18.66 14.24 -1.72
C GLU A 46 18.25 12.77 -1.79
N LEU A 47 19.13 11.84 -1.37
CA LEU A 47 18.81 10.42 -1.31
C LEU A 47 17.92 10.13 -0.10
N ALA A 48 18.20 10.77 1.04
CA ALA A 48 17.38 10.67 2.24
C ALA A 48 15.95 11.18 1.98
N GLU A 49 15.78 12.34 1.35
CA GLU A 49 14.47 12.87 0.98
C GLU A 49 13.70 11.94 0.03
N ARG A 50 14.39 11.31 -0.93
CA ARG A 50 13.75 10.32 -1.83
C ARG A 50 13.28 9.10 -1.06
N LEU A 51 14.07 8.60 -0.11
CA LEU A 51 13.70 7.49 0.76
C LEU A 51 12.49 7.85 1.63
N GLU A 52 12.49 9.01 2.28
CA GLU A 52 11.37 9.50 3.07
C GLU A 52 10.09 9.63 2.23
N ALA A 53 10.20 10.17 1.01
CA ALA A 53 9.07 10.29 0.11
C ALA A 53 8.52 8.92 -0.32
N PHE A 54 9.40 7.92 -0.52
CA PHE A 54 8.99 6.54 -0.77
C PHE A 54 8.26 5.96 0.45
N VAL A 55 8.84 6.03 1.65
CA VAL A 55 8.25 5.50 2.89
C VAL A 55 6.88 6.14 3.15
N SER A 56 6.78 7.46 2.96
CA SER A 56 5.55 8.22 3.13
C SER A 56 4.46 7.80 2.12
N ARG A 57 4.82 7.56 0.86
CA ARG A 57 3.87 7.06 -0.16
C ARG A 57 3.45 5.62 0.12
N PHE A 58 4.39 4.78 0.56
CA PHE A 58 4.13 3.39 0.92
C PHE A 58 3.14 3.29 2.07
N GLY A 59 3.39 4.00 3.18
CA GLY A 59 2.49 4.04 4.33
C GLY A 59 1.09 4.53 3.95
N ARG A 60 0.97 5.64 3.21
CA ARG A 60 -0.35 6.12 2.75
C ARG A 60 -1.12 5.08 1.92
N MET A 61 -0.44 4.38 1.00
CA MET A 61 -1.08 3.34 0.19
C MET A 61 -1.53 2.17 1.07
N GLN A 62 -0.70 1.73 2.03
CA GLN A 62 -1.08 0.68 2.98
C GLN A 62 -2.30 1.09 3.82
N ASP A 63 -2.31 2.30 4.37
CA ASP A 63 -3.43 2.84 5.16
C ASP A 63 -4.71 2.90 4.31
N THR A 64 -4.62 3.41 3.07
CA THR A 64 -5.78 3.46 2.17
C THR A 64 -6.31 2.05 1.85
N ILE A 65 -5.42 1.07 1.65
CA ILE A 65 -5.82 -0.33 1.41
C ILE A 65 -6.53 -0.90 2.64
N ALA A 66 -5.91 -0.77 3.82
CA ALA A 66 -6.37 -1.35 5.07
C ALA A 66 -7.67 -0.72 5.58
N ASP A 67 -7.71 0.61 5.66
CA ASP A 67 -8.81 1.33 6.32
C ASP A 67 -10.01 1.51 5.39
N LYS A 68 -9.80 1.44 4.08
CA LYS A 68 -10.82 1.81 3.09
C LYS A 68 -11.05 0.73 2.05
N LEU A 69 -10.03 0.31 1.31
CA LEU A 69 -10.24 -0.56 0.15
C LEU A 69 -10.82 -1.91 0.55
N LEU A 70 -10.18 -2.63 1.48
CA LEU A 70 -10.61 -3.95 1.92
C LEU A 70 -11.99 -3.91 2.60
N PRO A 71 -12.27 -2.99 3.54
CA PRO A 71 -13.62 -2.88 4.12
C PRO A 71 -14.70 -2.55 3.08
N ARG A 72 -14.41 -1.67 2.11
CA ARG A 72 -15.39 -1.31 1.06
C ARG A 72 -15.62 -2.45 0.07
N TRP A 73 -14.59 -3.25 -0.22
CA TRP A 73 -14.71 -4.46 -1.02
C TRP A 73 -15.65 -5.47 -0.35
N LEU A 74 -15.45 -5.75 0.94
CA LEU A 74 -16.34 -6.64 1.71
C LEU A 74 -17.78 -6.12 1.75
N GLN A 75 -17.97 -4.81 1.96
CA GLN A 75 -19.30 -4.19 1.89
C GLN A 75 -19.94 -4.33 0.51
N ALA A 76 -19.16 -4.29 -0.57
CA ALA A 76 -19.66 -4.50 -1.94
C ALA A 76 -20.10 -5.95 -2.20
N LEU A 77 -19.54 -6.91 -1.46
CA LEU A 77 -19.97 -8.32 -1.41
C LEU A 77 -21.13 -8.57 -0.43
N ALA A 78 -21.71 -7.51 0.14
CA ALA A 78 -22.71 -7.57 1.22
C ALA A 78 -22.21 -8.26 2.51
N GLU A 79 -20.90 -8.27 2.74
CA GLU A 79 -20.29 -8.70 4.01
C GLU A 79 -20.12 -7.52 4.98
N ARG A 80 -20.02 -7.82 6.27
CA ARG A 80 -19.70 -6.84 7.32
C ARG A 80 -18.19 -6.88 7.59
N PRO A 81 -17.45 -5.78 7.34
CA PRO A 81 -16.03 -5.72 7.67
C PRO A 81 -15.80 -5.86 9.18
N GLY A 82 -14.75 -6.60 9.54
CA GLY A 82 -14.23 -6.70 10.90
C GLY A 82 -12.97 -5.85 11.10
N SER A 83 -12.15 -6.26 12.06
CA SER A 83 -10.79 -5.77 12.24
C SER A 83 -9.92 -6.00 10.99
N GLN A 84 -8.78 -5.31 10.90
CA GLN A 84 -7.88 -5.42 9.76
C GLN A 84 -7.42 -6.85 9.50
N ILE A 85 -7.04 -7.59 10.55
CA ILE A 85 -6.61 -8.98 10.43
C ILE A 85 -7.74 -9.89 9.94
N GLU A 86 -8.98 -9.68 10.40
CA GLU A 86 -10.14 -10.44 9.93
C GLU A 86 -10.43 -10.18 8.45
N ASN A 87 -10.31 -8.92 8.00
CA ASN A 87 -10.49 -8.54 6.61
C ASN A 87 -9.42 -9.15 5.70
N LEU A 88 -8.16 -9.18 6.15
CA LEU A 88 -7.04 -9.84 5.45
C LEU A 88 -7.26 -11.35 5.36
N ASN A 89 -7.60 -12.02 6.47
CA ASN A 89 -7.93 -13.44 6.49
C ASN A 89 -9.14 -13.76 5.60
N ARG A 90 -10.09 -12.83 5.46
CA ARG A 90 -11.20 -13.00 4.51
C ARG A 90 -10.74 -12.87 3.06
N ALA A 91 -9.87 -11.90 2.76
CA ALA A 91 -9.28 -11.72 1.44
C ALA A 91 -8.46 -12.94 1.00
N GLU A 92 -7.68 -13.51 1.90
CA GLU A 92 -6.90 -14.73 1.66
C GLU A 92 -7.82 -15.94 1.38
N ARG A 93 -8.82 -16.18 2.23
CA ARG A 93 -9.81 -17.27 2.02
C ARG A 93 -10.58 -17.15 0.70
N LEU A 94 -10.77 -15.95 0.19
CA LEU A 94 -11.43 -15.68 -1.10
C LEU A 94 -10.45 -15.63 -2.28
N GLY A 95 -9.15 -15.85 -2.05
CA GLY A 95 -8.12 -15.88 -3.09
C GLY A 95 -7.75 -14.50 -3.67
N VAL A 96 -8.08 -13.41 -2.97
CA VAL A 96 -7.74 -12.04 -3.40
C VAL A 96 -6.30 -11.69 -3.07
N ILE A 97 -5.77 -12.23 -1.98
CA ILE A 97 -4.35 -12.15 -1.60
C ILE A 97 -3.81 -13.56 -1.39
N GLU A 98 -2.53 -13.77 -1.66
CA GLU A 98 -1.91 -15.09 -1.58
C GLU A 98 -1.70 -15.58 -0.14
N SER A 99 -1.31 -14.67 0.76
CA SER A 99 -0.95 -15.00 2.14
C SER A 99 -0.98 -13.75 3.01
N VAL A 100 -1.49 -13.86 4.24
CA VAL A 100 -1.40 -12.80 5.26
C VAL A 100 -0.05 -12.81 5.99
N GLU A 101 0.61 -13.95 6.08
CA GLU A 101 1.79 -14.17 6.94
C GLU A 101 3.15 -14.18 6.21
N ARG A 102 3.20 -13.84 4.92
CA ARG A 102 4.43 -13.98 4.10
C ARG A 102 5.29 -12.74 4.03
#